data_AF-A0A226NEQ6-F1
#
_entry.id   AF-A0A226NEQ6-F1
#
_cell.length_a   1.000
_cell.length_b   1.000
_cell.length_c   1.000
_cell.angle_alpha   90.00
_cell.angle_beta   90.00
_cell.angle_gamma   90.00
#
_symmetry.space_group_name_H-M   'P 1'
#
loop_
_entity.id
_entity.type
_entity.pdbx_description
1 polymer ?
#
loop_
_entity_poly.entity_id
_entity_poly.type
_entity_poly.pdbx_seq_one_letter_code
_entity_poly.pdbx_strand_id
1 'polypeptide(L)'
;MELAAARRAVLAAVRGTCAADLPRLLHWMRHSSDFDEFVVTNNDVVLKNIAEDLRNHLPIEAMFNSEHLAIQKIHQHPLPMVHVDAFLYDDDFVDTMCEEGRMSRNYCTECGSYKTASLEFISHSFSLMELKFLYQHVLPDLTGKVVVDVGSRLGAVLFAGYLYSSASQLYGVEMNADFCQLQEMTITKYQFIDRIKVVHADICTQASLLQKADVVVMNNVFEYFLDRLEQARAWEFIACNVKKRGSLLVTVPSLKESLSKLQTDIQLSQWVEEVQLNYDVYVEKDVDREALEQIHLYRIL
;
A
#
# COMPACT_ATOMS: atom_id res chain seq x y z
N MET A 1 -32.78 5.92 8.27
CA MET A 1 -33.70 4.83 7.87
C MET A 1 -33.02 3.52 8.26
N GLU A 2 -33.73 2.60 8.93
CA GLU A 2 -33.19 1.28 9.31
C GLU A 2 -32.79 0.44 8.07
N LEU A 3 -31.75 -0.40 8.17
CA LEU A 3 -31.24 -1.20 7.03
C LEU A 3 -32.33 -2.04 6.36
N ALA A 4 -33.22 -2.64 7.16
CA ALA A 4 -34.34 -3.43 6.64
C ALA A 4 -35.34 -2.57 5.84
N ALA A 5 -35.57 -1.33 6.25
CA ALA A 5 -36.43 -0.39 5.52
C ALA A 5 -35.74 0.10 4.24
N ALA A 6 -34.43 0.37 4.29
CA ALA A 6 -33.63 0.74 3.13
C ALA A 6 -33.63 -0.35 2.06
N ARG A 7 -33.38 -1.60 2.45
CA ARG A 7 -33.45 -2.76 1.54
C ARG A 7 -34.82 -2.89 0.88
N ARG A 8 -35.91 -2.68 1.63
CA ARG A 8 -37.27 -2.70 1.07
C ARG A 8 -37.50 -1.56 0.07
N ALA A 9 -37.01 -0.37 0.36
CA ALA A 9 -37.13 0.78 -0.55
C ALA A 9 -36.36 0.55 -1.85
N VAL A 10 -35.13 0.05 -1.78
CA VAL A 10 -34.32 -0.31 -2.96
C VAL A 10 -35.02 -1.40 -3.78
N LEU A 11 -35.50 -2.48 -3.14
CA LEU A 11 -36.24 -3.54 -3.83
C LEU A 11 -37.55 -3.04 -4.44
N ALA A 12 -38.24 -2.10 -3.81
CA ALA A 12 -39.44 -1.49 -4.37
C ALA A 12 -39.13 -0.65 -5.61
N ALA A 13 -38.04 0.11 -5.61
CA ALA A 13 -37.57 0.86 -6.78
C ALA A 13 -37.21 -0.08 -7.94
N VAL A 14 -36.47 -1.16 -7.65
CA VAL A 14 -36.14 -2.20 -8.66
C VAL A 14 -37.40 -2.85 -9.23
N ARG A 15 -38.38 -3.20 -8.39
CA ARG A 15 -39.66 -3.80 -8.83
C ARG A 15 -40.55 -2.82 -9.59
N GLY A 16 -40.46 -1.52 -9.29
CA GLY A 16 -41.21 -0.46 -9.96
C GLY A 16 -40.62 -0.06 -11.31
N THR A 17 -39.43 -0.56 -11.67
CA THR A 17 -38.78 -0.27 -12.95
C THR A 17 -39.43 -1.06 -14.08
N CYS A 18 -39.61 -0.43 -15.24
CA CYS A 18 -40.15 -1.08 -16.43
C CYS A 18 -39.34 -2.34 -16.76
N ALA A 19 -40.01 -3.44 -17.13
CA ALA A 19 -39.37 -4.73 -17.42
C ALA A 19 -38.27 -4.62 -18.51
N ALA A 20 -38.42 -3.70 -19.46
CA ALA A 20 -37.44 -3.46 -20.52
C ALA A 20 -36.13 -2.81 -20.01
N ASP A 21 -36.22 -1.99 -18.95
CA ASP A 21 -35.06 -1.29 -18.38
C ASP A 21 -34.46 -2.03 -17.18
N LEU A 22 -35.16 -3.03 -16.63
CA LEU A 22 -34.69 -3.80 -15.48
C LEU A 22 -33.28 -4.40 -15.68
N PRO A 23 -32.91 -4.99 -16.84
CA PRO A 23 -31.54 -5.47 -17.05
C PRO A 23 -30.50 -4.34 -17.00
N ARG A 24 -30.83 -3.15 -17.53
CA ARG A 24 -29.94 -1.98 -17.53
C ARG A 24 -29.79 -1.40 -16.13
N LEU A 25 -30.88 -1.34 -15.36
CA LEU A 25 -30.83 -0.92 -13.96
C LEU A 25 -30.00 -1.89 -13.12
N LEU A 26 -30.22 -3.20 -13.25
CA LEU A 26 -29.43 -4.20 -12.51
C LEU A 26 -27.95 -4.18 -12.90
N HIS A 27 -27.66 -3.94 -14.18
CA HIS A 27 -26.30 -3.72 -14.65
C HIS A 27 -25.69 -2.45 -14.01
N TRP A 28 -26.38 -1.31 -14.07
CA TRP A 28 -25.95 -0.08 -13.42
C TRP A 28 -25.74 -0.27 -11.91
N MET A 29 -26.70 -0.85 -11.18
CA MET A 29 -26.58 -1.08 -9.73
C MET A 29 -25.40 -1.98 -9.34
N ARG A 30 -24.94 -2.86 -10.22
CA ARG A 30 -23.79 -3.74 -9.97
C ARG A 30 -22.45 -3.12 -10.38
N HIS A 31 -22.48 -2.09 -11.20
CA HIS A 31 -21.33 -1.66 -11.99
C HIS A 31 -21.24 -0.12 -12.12
N SER A 32 -21.89 0.63 -11.23
CA SER A 32 -21.86 2.10 -11.21
C SER A 32 -21.13 2.55 -9.96
N SER A 33 -20.32 3.59 -10.11
CA SER A 33 -19.61 4.31 -9.05
C SER A 33 -20.47 5.39 -8.37
N ASP A 34 -21.72 5.56 -8.80
CA ASP A 34 -22.66 6.54 -8.20
C ASP A 34 -22.91 6.24 -6.71
N PHE A 35 -22.59 5.02 -6.25
CA PHE A 35 -22.71 4.64 -4.85
C PHE A 35 -21.45 4.95 -4.02
N ASP A 36 -20.31 5.14 -4.66
CA ASP A 36 -19.00 5.32 -3.99
C ASP A 36 -18.98 6.66 -3.23
N GLU A 37 -19.68 7.69 -3.73
CA GLU A 37 -19.88 8.97 -3.04
C GLU A 37 -20.52 8.81 -1.65
N PHE A 38 -21.29 7.74 -1.40
CA PHE A 38 -21.89 7.47 -0.09
C PHE A 38 -20.95 6.71 0.86
N VAL A 39 -19.80 6.23 0.37
CA VAL A 39 -18.82 5.42 1.11
C VAL A 39 -17.58 6.24 1.48
N VAL A 40 -17.37 7.40 0.85
CA VAL A 40 -16.28 8.34 1.19
C VAL A 40 -16.47 8.88 2.61
N THR A 41 -15.50 8.63 3.47
CA THR A 41 -15.43 9.11 4.85
C THR A 41 -14.53 10.35 4.95
N ASN A 42 -14.65 11.10 6.05
CA ASN A 42 -13.70 12.18 6.36
C ASN A 42 -12.25 11.67 6.43
N ASN A 43 -12.06 10.41 6.83
CA ASN A 43 -10.74 9.80 6.91
C ASN A 43 -10.13 9.59 5.50
N ASP A 44 -10.95 9.20 4.52
CA ASP A 44 -10.51 9.10 3.11
C ASP A 44 -10.06 10.47 2.58
N VAL A 45 -10.83 11.52 2.88
CA VAL A 45 -10.48 12.90 2.48
C VAL A 45 -9.19 13.36 3.14
N VAL A 46 -9.00 13.09 4.43
CA VAL A 46 -7.77 13.45 5.14
C VAL A 46 -6.56 12.72 4.56
N LEU A 47 -6.67 11.42 4.29
CA LEU A 47 -5.58 10.63 3.70
C LEU A 47 -5.23 11.13 2.29
N LYS A 48 -6.24 11.46 1.46
CA LYS A 48 -6.02 12.07 0.16
C LYS A 48 -5.29 13.39 0.27
N ASN A 49 -5.72 14.29 1.17
CA ASN A 49 -5.04 15.57 1.40
C ASN A 49 -3.57 15.39 1.81
N ILE A 50 -3.26 14.38 2.62
CA ILE A 50 -1.87 14.05 2.98
C ILE A 50 -1.05 13.72 1.73
N ALA A 51 -1.58 12.90 0.83
CA ALA A 51 -0.92 12.60 -0.44
C ALA A 51 -0.72 13.86 -1.30
N GLU A 52 -1.70 14.77 -1.37
CA GLU A 52 -1.56 16.04 -2.09
C GLU A 52 -0.46 16.93 -1.49
N ASP A 53 -0.42 17.02 -0.16
CA ASP A 53 0.61 17.79 0.54
C ASP A 53 2.02 17.23 0.31
N LEU A 54 2.18 15.91 0.38
CA LEU A 54 3.47 15.25 0.14
C LEU A 54 3.97 15.48 -1.28
N ARG A 55 3.08 15.44 -2.28
CA ARG A 55 3.43 15.75 -3.68
C ARG A 55 4.06 17.12 -3.84
N ASN A 56 3.61 18.12 -3.08
CA ASN A 56 4.18 19.47 -3.14
C ASN A 56 5.62 19.57 -2.59
N HIS A 57 6.09 18.54 -1.88
CA HIS A 57 7.43 18.48 -1.29
C HIS A 57 8.36 17.49 -2.00
N LEU A 58 7.86 16.79 -3.02
CA LEU A 58 8.56 15.72 -3.71
C LEU A 58 8.68 16.02 -5.21
N PRO A 59 9.71 15.47 -5.88
CA PRO A 59 9.72 15.43 -7.34
C PRO A 59 8.59 14.53 -7.85
N ILE A 60 8.31 14.57 -9.16
CA ILE A 60 7.23 13.78 -9.78
C ILE A 60 7.45 12.29 -9.54
N GLU A 61 8.71 11.86 -9.63
CA GLU A 61 9.15 10.48 -9.39
C GLU A 61 9.00 10.07 -7.93
N ALA A 62 8.66 10.99 -7.01
CA ALA A 62 8.46 10.72 -5.58
C ALA A 62 9.67 10.05 -4.89
N MET A 63 10.86 10.28 -5.41
CA MET A 63 12.12 9.74 -4.90
C MET A 63 13.09 10.84 -4.51
N PHE A 64 13.76 10.68 -3.39
CA PHE A 64 14.85 11.59 -3.02
C PHE A 64 16.16 11.14 -3.65
N ASN A 65 17.04 12.10 -3.95
CA ASN A 65 18.38 11.78 -4.43
C ASN A 65 19.16 10.89 -3.45
N SER A 66 18.85 10.93 -2.16
CA SER A 66 19.43 10.09 -1.11
C SER A 66 19.06 8.60 -1.23
N GLU A 67 18.06 8.22 -2.02
CA GLU A 67 17.74 6.83 -2.38
C GLU A 67 18.67 6.27 -3.47
N HIS A 68 19.99 6.46 -3.31
CA HIS A 68 20.98 6.18 -4.35
C HIS A 68 20.89 4.76 -4.94
N LEU A 69 20.70 3.74 -4.11
CA LEU A 69 20.68 2.35 -4.56
C LEU A 69 19.40 2.02 -5.37
N ALA A 70 18.25 2.55 -4.95
CA ALA A 70 16.99 2.37 -5.68
C ALA A 70 17.08 3.05 -7.05
N ILE A 71 17.57 4.30 -7.11
CA ILE A 71 17.83 5.03 -8.35
C ILE A 71 18.75 4.24 -9.27
N GLN A 72 19.86 3.71 -8.72
CA GLN A 72 20.82 2.92 -9.49
C GLN A 72 20.20 1.65 -10.08
N LYS A 73 19.39 0.91 -9.32
CA LYS A 73 18.74 -0.32 -9.80
C LYS A 73 17.70 -0.04 -10.87
N ILE A 74 16.92 1.03 -10.74
CA ILE A 74 15.96 1.47 -11.77
C ILE A 74 16.72 1.78 -13.07
N HIS A 75 17.84 2.51 -13.00
CA HIS A 75 18.65 2.83 -14.18
C HIS A 75 19.38 1.62 -14.78
N GLN A 76 19.67 0.58 -13.99
CA GLN A 76 20.30 -0.65 -14.45
C GLN A 76 19.28 -1.66 -15.01
N HIS A 77 17.99 -1.39 -14.88
CA HIS A 77 16.95 -2.28 -15.36
C HIS A 77 17.04 -2.42 -16.89
N PRO A 78 16.95 -3.65 -17.44
CA PRO A 78 17.12 -3.89 -18.88
C PRO A 78 16.00 -3.24 -19.73
N LEU A 79 14.83 -3.00 -19.13
CA LEU A 79 13.72 -2.31 -19.76
C LEU A 79 13.55 -0.92 -19.13
N PRO A 80 13.27 0.13 -19.93
CA PRO A 80 12.99 1.46 -19.42
C PRO A 80 11.81 1.45 -18.44
N MET A 81 12.07 1.92 -17.23
CA MET A 81 11.17 1.88 -16.09
C MET A 81 10.95 3.29 -15.55
N VAL A 82 9.72 3.58 -15.13
CA VAL A 82 9.34 4.85 -14.49
C VAL A 82 8.78 4.53 -13.11
N HIS A 83 9.31 5.21 -12.09
CA HIS A 83 8.75 5.12 -10.75
C HIS A 83 7.62 6.14 -10.59
N VAL A 84 6.43 5.65 -10.26
CA VAL A 84 5.25 6.44 -9.92
C VAL A 84 4.71 5.91 -8.61
N ASP A 85 4.70 6.75 -7.58
CA ASP A 85 4.26 6.34 -6.26
C ASP A 85 2.73 6.25 -6.18
N ALA A 86 2.22 5.04 -5.97
CA ALA A 86 0.79 4.76 -5.97
C ALA A 86 0.02 5.43 -4.81
N PHE A 87 0.71 5.83 -3.73
CA PHE A 87 0.07 6.61 -2.66
C PHE A 87 -0.21 8.04 -3.10
N LEU A 88 0.70 8.61 -3.91
CA LEU A 88 0.64 10.00 -4.34
C LEU A 88 -0.18 10.20 -5.62
N TYR A 89 -0.13 9.22 -6.51
CA TYR A 89 -0.70 9.31 -7.85
C TYR A 89 -1.60 8.10 -8.10
N ASP A 90 -2.91 8.34 -8.20
CA ASP A 90 -3.86 7.36 -8.71
C ASP A 90 -3.80 7.26 -10.24
N ASP A 91 -4.39 6.20 -10.81
CA ASP A 91 -4.36 5.94 -12.25
C ASP A 91 -4.97 7.09 -13.07
N ASP A 92 -6.04 7.70 -12.58
CA ASP A 92 -6.68 8.87 -13.21
C ASP A 92 -5.73 10.07 -13.28
N PHE A 93 -4.95 10.31 -12.21
CA PHE A 93 -3.94 11.36 -12.21
C PHE A 93 -2.81 11.04 -13.17
N VAL A 94 -2.37 9.78 -13.22
CA VAL A 94 -1.34 9.31 -14.16
C VAL A 94 -1.81 9.51 -15.61
N ASP A 95 -3.07 9.23 -15.91
CA ASP A 95 -3.66 9.47 -17.22
C ASP A 95 -3.73 10.96 -17.57
N THR A 96 -4.17 11.80 -16.62
CA THR A 96 -4.16 13.26 -16.79
C THR A 96 -2.76 13.78 -17.09
N MET A 97 -1.75 13.28 -16.38
CA MET A 97 -0.34 13.63 -16.60
C MET A 97 0.17 13.23 -18.00
N CYS A 98 -0.34 12.12 -18.55
CA CYS A 98 -0.05 11.70 -19.91
C CYS A 98 -0.74 12.61 -20.95
N GLU A 99 -2.00 12.97 -20.72
CA GLU A 99 -2.76 13.87 -21.59
C GLU A 99 -2.14 15.28 -21.64
N GLU A 100 -1.63 15.76 -20.49
CA GLU A 100 -0.91 17.04 -20.39
C GLU A 100 0.51 16.99 -20.98
N GLY A 101 0.99 15.83 -21.42
CA GLY A 101 2.34 15.64 -21.96
C GLY A 101 3.46 15.76 -20.92
N ARG A 102 3.12 15.70 -19.63
CA ARG A 102 4.08 15.73 -18.50
C ARG A 102 4.70 14.36 -18.23
N MET A 103 4.04 13.29 -18.68
CA MET A 103 4.51 11.92 -18.61
C MET A 103 4.17 11.19 -19.91
N SER A 104 4.80 10.03 -20.16
CA SER A 104 4.43 9.11 -21.23
C SER A 104 4.33 7.69 -20.66
N ARG A 105 3.34 6.92 -21.10
CA ARG A 105 3.25 5.46 -20.85
C ARG A 105 4.12 4.64 -21.82
N ASN A 106 4.72 5.27 -22.82
CA ASN A 106 5.49 4.61 -23.87
C ASN A 106 6.85 5.27 -24.08
N TYR A 107 7.85 4.48 -24.50
CA TYR A 107 9.14 4.97 -24.97
C TYR A 107 9.38 4.58 -26.43
N CYS A 108 10.19 5.38 -27.12
CA CYS A 108 10.55 5.13 -28.52
C CYS A 108 11.64 4.06 -28.61
N THR A 109 11.41 3.01 -29.38
CA THR A 109 12.41 1.94 -29.58
C THR A 109 13.45 2.32 -30.64
N GLU A 110 13.11 3.26 -31.53
CA GLU A 110 13.99 3.82 -32.57
C GLU A 110 13.76 5.34 -32.64
N CYS A 111 14.65 6.15 -32.03
CA CYS A 111 14.48 7.60 -31.91
C CYS A 111 14.16 8.28 -33.27
N GLY A 112 13.10 9.09 -33.31
CA GLY A 112 12.60 9.74 -34.53
C GLY A 112 11.61 8.89 -35.36
N SER A 113 11.27 7.69 -34.89
CA SER A 113 10.21 6.85 -35.47
C SER A 113 8.90 6.92 -34.67
N TYR A 114 7.85 6.28 -35.19
CA TYR A 114 6.59 6.02 -34.49
C TYR A 114 6.56 4.64 -33.81
N LYS A 115 7.69 3.93 -33.77
CA LYS A 115 7.77 2.64 -33.08
C LYS A 115 7.97 2.88 -31.59
N THR A 116 6.97 2.50 -30.82
CA THR A 116 6.97 2.65 -29.36
C THR A 116 6.76 1.31 -28.68
N ALA A 117 7.27 1.19 -27.45
CA ALA A 117 6.98 0.11 -26.53
C ALA A 117 6.53 0.69 -25.18
N SER A 118 5.79 -0.09 -24.40
CA SER A 118 5.29 0.33 -23.09
C SER A 118 6.45 0.50 -22.09
N LEU A 119 6.35 1.55 -21.26
CA LEU A 119 7.18 1.72 -20.08
C LEU A 119 6.67 0.83 -18.94
N GLU A 120 7.59 0.28 -18.15
CA GLU A 120 7.24 -0.41 -16.92
C GLU A 120 7.07 0.60 -15.79
N PHE A 121 5.89 0.58 -15.16
CA PHE A 121 5.59 1.42 -13.99
C PHE A 121 5.83 0.63 -12.72
N ILE A 122 6.61 1.21 -11.80
CA ILE A 122 6.82 0.62 -10.47
C ILE A 122 6.39 1.59 -9.37
N SER A 123 5.86 1.01 -8.29
CA SER A 123 5.58 1.72 -7.04
C SER A 123 6.22 0.96 -5.87
N HIS A 124 6.73 1.72 -4.90
CA HIS A 124 7.18 1.18 -3.61
C HIS A 124 6.22 1.49 -2.46
N SER A 125 5.07 2.09 -2.77
CA SER A 125 4.05 2.45 -1.80
C SER A 125 2.73 1.77 -2.13
N PHE A 126 1.91 1.57 -1.09
CA PHE A 126 0.51 1.21 -1.28
C PHE A 126 -0.29 2.40 -1.80
N SER A 127 -1.23 2.15 -2.69
CA SER A 127 -2.29 3.08 -3.05
C SER A 127 -3.25 3.35 -1.89
N LEU A 128 -4.04 4.42 -2.01
CA LEU A 128 -5.10 4.75 -1.06
C LEU A 128 -6.09 3.60 -0.87
N MET A 129 -6.42 2.91 -1.97
CA MET A 129 -7.31 1.76 -1.98
C MET A 129 -6.71 0.56 -1.24
N GLU A 130 -5.46 0.20 -1.54
CA GLU A 130 -4.76 -0.90 -0.87
C GLU A 130 -4.64 -0.67 0.64
N LEU A 131 -4.35 0.56 1.06
CA LEU A 131 -4.31 0.95 2.48
C LEU A 131 -5.66 0.78 3.16
N LYS A 132 -6.74 1.18 2.49
CA LYS A 132 -8.11 1.02 3.00
C LYS A 132 -8.48 -0.45 3.11
N PHE A 133 -8.20 -1.24 2.08
CA PHE A 133 -8.38 -2.69 2.09
C PHE A 133 -7.60 -3.35 3.24
N LEU A 134 -6.32 -2.99 3.39
CA LEU A 134 -5.46 -3.50 4.44
C LEU A 134 -6.07 -3.28 5.85
N TYR A 135 -6.45 -2.05 6.19
CA TYR A 135 -6.89 -1.74 7.55
C TYR A 135 -8.37 -2.07 7.82
N GLN A 136 -9.25 -2.05 6.81
CA GLN A 136 -10.69 -2.25 7.00
C GLN A 136 -11.15 -3.68 6.73
N HIS A 137 -10.38 -4.47 5.96
CA HIS A 137 -10.81 -5.80 5.51
C HIS A 137 -9.79 -6.91 5.76
N VAL A 138 -8.47 -6.61 5.76
CA VAL A 138 -7.42 -7.61 6.00
C VAL A 138 -7.09 -7.73 7.48
N LEU A 139 -6.81 -6.61 8.14
CA LEU A 139 -6.40 -6.59 9.54
C LEU A 139 -7.61 -6.69 10.49
N PRO A 140 -7.48 -7.39 11.62
CA PRO A 140 -8.52 -7.42 12.64
C PRO A 140 -8.59 -6.10 13.43
N ASP A 141 -9.51 -5.99 14.40
CA ASP A 141 -9.51 -4.87 15.34
C ASP A 141 -8.15 -4.74 16.03
N LEU A 142 -7.59 -3.52 15.97
CA LEU A 142 -6.25 -3.21 16.46
C LEU A 142 -6.29 -2.50 17.82
N THR A 143 -7.43 -2.50 18.52
CA THR A 143 -7.53 -1.87 19.84
C THR A 143 -6.47 -2.42 20.81
N GLY A 144 -5.61 -1.53 21.31
CA GLY A 144 -4.52 -1.91 22.21
C GLY A 144 -3.30 -2.55 21.52
N LYS A 145 -3.30 -2.70 20.19
CA LYS A 145 -2.26 -3.36 19.41
C LYS A 145 -1.19 -2.40 18.90
N VAL A 146 0.02 -2.92 18.75
CA VAL A 146 1.17 -2.20 18.17
C VAL A 146 1.39 -2.65 16.74
N VAL A 147 1.42 -1.70 15.81
CA VAL A 147 1.75 -1.93 14.40
C VAL A 147 3.14 -1.37 14.11
N VAL A 148 3.95 -2.14 13.38
CA VAL A 148 5.28 -1.72 12.93
C VAL A 148 5.31 -1.79 11.41
N ASP A 149 5.62 -0.66 10.78
CA ASP A 149 5.85 -0.52 9.34
C ASP A 149 7.36 -0.47 9.08
N VAL A 150 7.89 -1.45 8.36
CA VAL A 150 9.32 -1.57 8.05
C VAL A 150 9.58 -0.86 6.73
N GLY A 151 10.56 0.04 6.67
CA GLY A 151 10.82 0.84 5.47
C GLY A 151 9.68 1.79 5.18
N SER A 152 9.29 2.60 6.16
CA SER A 152 8.02 3.36 6.09
C SER A 152 7.98 4.44 5.02
N ARG A 153 9.12 4.84 4.44
CA ARG A 153 9.25 5.68 3.25
C ARG A 153 8.39 6.96 3.31
N LEU A 154 7.25 7.04 2.63
CA LEU A 154 6.37 8.22 2.70
C LEU A 154 5.48 8.28 3.95
N GLY A 155 5.40 7.20 4.73
CA GLY A 155 4.56 7.08 5.92
C GLY A 155 3.11 6.65 5.63
N ALA A 156 2.82 6.22 4.40
CA ALA A 156 1.47 5.92 3.93
C ALA A 156 0.72 4.91 4.82
N VAL A 157 1.39 3.82 5.22
CA VAL A 157 0.85 2.80 6.14
C VAL A 157 0.53 3.40 7.50
N LEU A 158 1.39 4.28 8.03
CA LEU A 158 1.20 4.91 9.33
C LEU A 158 -0.01 5.86 9.33
N PHE A 159 -0.14 6.68 8.28
CA PHE A 159 -1.23 7.65 8.17
C PHE A 159 -2.57 6.95 7.99
N ALA A 160 -2.63 5.94 7.12
CA ALA A 160 -3.82 5.12 6.96
C ALA A 160 -4.14 4.35 8.24
N GLY A 161 -3.14 3.78 8.92
CA GLY A 161 -3.34 3.07 10.17
C GLY A 161 -3.87 3.97 11.28
N TYR A 162 -3.47 5.24 11.32
CA TYR A 162 -4.05 6.22 12.24
C TYR A 162 -5.52 6.48 11.91
N LEU A 163 -5.83 6.71 10.63
CA LEU A 163 -7.17 7.11 10.21
C LEU A 163 -8.18 5.95 10.23
N TYR A 164 -7.76 4.73 9.89
CA TYR A 164 -8.66 3.59 9.70
C TYR A 164 -8.62 2.57 10.82
N SER A 165 -7.77 2.74 11.84
CA SER A 165 -7.65 1.76 12.91
C SER A 165 -7.58 2.36 14.32
N SER A 166 -7.93 1.52 15.27
CA SER A 166 -7.83 1.71 16.72
C SER A 166 -6.47 1.29 17.29
N ALA A 167 -5.45 1.07 16.45
CA ALA A 167 -4.09 0.72 16.87
C ALA A 167 -3.62 1.68 17.96
N SER A 168 -3.05 1.13 19.04
CA SER A 168 -2.60 1.96 20.17
C SER A 168 -1.36 2.76 19.82
N GLN A 169 -0.46 2.17 19.03
CA GLN A 169 0.75 2.79 18.54
C GLN A 169 1.08 2.26 17.13
N LEU A 170 1.57 3.16 16.28
CA LEU A 170 2.04 2.91 14.91
C LEU A 170 3.50 3.36 14.84
N TYR A 171 4.42 2.42 14.59
CA TYR A 171 5.84 2.73 14.47
C TYR A 171 6.29 2.56 13.02
N GLY A 172 6.80 3.63 12.42
CA GLY A 172 7.52 3.56 11.15
C GLY A 172 9.01 3.46 11.39
N VAL A 173 9.67 2.46 10.84
CA VAL A 173 11.14 2.37 10.85
C VAL A 173 11.65 2.71 9.46
N GLU A 174 12.46 3.74 9.35
CA GLU A 174 12.98 4.23 8.07
C GLU A 174 14.47 4.58 8.22
N MET A 175 15.28 4.19 7.25
CA MET A 175 16.73 4.43 7.28
C MET A 175 17.12 5.76 6.64
N ASN A 176 16.27 6.31 5.77
CA ASN A 176 16.51 7.56 5.07
C ASN A 176 15.97 8.75 5.89
N ALA A 177 16.89 9.61 6.33
CA ALA A 177 16.57 10.78 7.14
C ALA A 177 15.62 11.77 6.45
N ASP A 178 15.68 11.93 5.12
CA ASP A 178 14.81 12.85 4.38
C ASP A 178 13.34 12.40 4.47
N PHE A 179 13.11 11.09 4.35
CA PHE A 179 11.79 10.50 4.54
C PHE A 179 11.33 10.58 5.98
N CYS A 180 12.19 10.32 6.96
CA CYS A 180 11.83 10.51 8.35
C CYS A 180 11.39 11.95 8.62
N GLN A 181 12.12 12.93 8.10
CA GLN A 181 11.78 14.34 8.24
C GLN A 181 10.43 14.67 7.58
N LEU A 182 10.19 14.17 6.37
CA LEU A 182 8.92 14.36 5.66
C LEU A 182 7.73 13.74 6.42
N GLN A 183 7.91 12.53 6.96
CA GLN A 183 6.91 11.88 7.80
C GLN A 183 6.60 12.71 9.05
N GLU A 184 7.63 13.18 9.77
CA GLU A 184 7.45 13.98 11.00
C GLU A 184 6.76 15.33 10.73
N MET A 185 7.03 15.97 9.59
CA MET A 185 6.32 17.17 9.15
C MET A 185 4.82 16.91 8.98
N THR A 186 4.47 15.81 8.30
CA THR A 186 3.07 15.40 8.09
C THR A 186 2.40 15.03 9.41
N ILE A 187 3.06 14.23 10.26
CA ILE A 187 2.55 13.83 11.59
C ILE A 187 2.23 15.06 12.43
N THR A 188 3.12 16.06 12.42
CA THR A 188 2.90 17.32 13.15
C THR A 188 1.75 18.12 12.56
N LYS A 189 1.69 18.27 11.23
CA LYS A 189 0.66 19.04 10.52
C LYS A 189 -0.75 18.48 10.79
N TYR A 190 -0.89 17.17 10.78
CA TYR A 190 -2.17 16.47 10.97
C TYR A 190 -2.43 16.05 12.42
N GLN A 191 -1.53 16.39 13.36
CA GLN A 191 -1.65 16.12 14.79
C GLN A 191 -1.74 14.62 15.15
N PHE A 192 -0.98 13.76 14.46
CA PHE A 192 -0.95 12.30 14.70
C PHE A 192 0.08 11.85 15.75
N ILE A 193 0.68 12.80 16.47
CA ILE A 193 1.80 12.62 17.41
C ILE A 193 1.49 11.73 18.62
N ASP A 194 0.22 11.49 18.93
CA ASP A 194 -0.22 10.69 20.07
C ASP A 194 -0.07 9.18 19.82
N ARG A 195 -0.14 8.74 18.55
CA ARG A 195 -0.06 7.31 18.19
C ARG A 195 1.03 6.98 17.18
N ILE A 196 1.42 7.89 16.29
CA ILE A 196 2.47 7.62 15.31
C ILE A 196 3.84 8.01 15.88
N LYS A 197 4.84 7.15 15.66
CA LYS A 197 6.25 7.43 15.94
C LYS A 197 7.13 6.98 14.79
N VAL A 198 8.00 7.85 14.32
CA VAL A 198 9.01 7.51 13.30
C VAL A 198 10.34 7.23 13.98
N VAL A 199 10.98 6.13 13.61
CA VAL A 199 12.27 5.69 14.13
C VAL A 199 13.25 5.71 12.97
N HIS A 200 14.12 6.72 12.97
CA HIS A 200 15.21 6.81 12.00
C HIS A 200 16.30 5.78 12.36
N ALA A 201 16.21 4.59 11.76
CA ALA A 201 17.10 3.47 12.04
C ALA A 201 17.05 2.40 10.95
N ASP A 202 18.11 1.58 10.89
CA ASP A 202 18.05 0.28 10.24
C ASP A 202 17.17 -0.68 11.07
N ILE A 203 16.20 -1.33 10.43
CA ILE A 203 15.32 -2.31 11.08
C ILE A 203 16.10 -3.46 11.74
N CYS A 204 17.28 -3.80 11.24
CA CYS A 204 18.18 -4.81 11.82
C CYS A 204 18.76 -4.41 13.18
N THR A 205 18.50 -3.18 13.64
CA THR A 205 18.85 -2.71 14.99
C THR A 205 17.65 -2.67 15.94
N GLN A 206 16.44 -2.92 15.44
CA GLN A 206 15.17 -2.72 16.14
C GLN A 206 14.52 -4.03 16.62
N ALA A 207 15.33 -4.98 17.09
CA ALA A 207 14.86 -6.29 17.60
C ALA A 207 13.72 -6.16 18.63
N SER A 208 13.90 -5.25 19.60
CA SER A 208 12.92 -5.08 20.69
C SER A 208 11.57 -4.54 20.21
N LEU A 209 11.54 -3.81 19.10
CA LEU A 209 10.32 -3.30 18.50
C LEU A 209 9.58 -4.42 17.77
N LEU A 210 10.29 -5.18 16.92
CA LEU A 210 9.75 -6.33 16.19
C LEU A 210 9.20 -7.41 17.13
N GLN A 211 9.90 -7.69 18.24
CA GLN A 211 9.46 -8.69 19.22
C GLN A 211 8.17 -8.30 19.96
N LYS A 212 7.85 -7.00 20.04
CA LYS A 212 6.65 -6.47 20.70
C LYS A 212 5.46 -6.30 19.76
N ALA A 213 5.74 -6.14 18.46
CA ALA A 213 4.74 -5.87 17.44
C ALA A 213 3.60 -6.91 17.45
N ASP A 214 2.36 -6.46 17.34
CA ASP A 214 1.21 -7.32 17.09
C ASP A 214 0.96 -7.50 15.58
N VAL A 215 1.33 -6.49 14.79
CA VAL A 215 1.30 -6.51 13.33
C VAL A 215 2.61 -5.92 12.80
N VAL A 216 3.25 -6.59 11.86
CA VAL A 216 4.38 -6.06 11.10
C VAL A 216 3.96 -5.95 9.64
N VAL A 217 4.16 -4.78 9.04
CA VAL A 217 3.89 -4.52 7.61
C VAL A 217 5.20 -4.33 6.89
N MET A 218 5.35 -5.01 5.75
CA MET A 218 6.54 -4.96 4.89
C MET A 218 6.10 -4.86 3.43
N ASN A 219 6.04 -3.64 2.89
CA ASN A 219 5.73 -3.39 1.48
C ASN A 219 6.98 -3.00 0.69
N ASN A 220 7.42 -3.86 -0.25
CA ASN A 220 8.52 -3.60 -1.18
C ASN A 220 9.84 -3.14 -0.53
N VAL A 221 10.10 -3.60 0.69
CA VAL A 221 11.04 -2.94 1.62
C VAL A 221 12.53 -3.14 1.31
N PHE A 222 12.93 -4.19 0.59
CA PHE A 222 14.37 -4.53 0.46
C PHE A 222 14.89 -4.67 -0.98
N GLU A 223 14.10 -5.17 -1.94
CA GLU A 223 14.63 -5.55 -3.28
C GLU A 223 15.33 -4.39 -3.98
N TYR A 224 14.80 -3.17 -3.84
CA TYR A 224 15.38 -1.96 -4.42
C TYR A 224 16.37 -1.25 -3.49
N PHE A 225 16.24 -1.40 -2.18
CA PHE A 225 16.96 -0.60 -1.19
C PHE A 225 18.22 -1.25 -0.62
N LEU A 226 18.39 -2.57 -0.78
CA LEU A 226 19.52 -3.33 -0.22
C LEU A 226 20.17 -4.23 -1.25
N ASP A 227 21.46 -4.55 -1.11
CA ASP A 227 22.08 -5.59 -1.92
C ASP A 227 21.56 -6.99 -1.56
N ARG A 228 21.86 -8.01 -2.38
CA ARG A 228 21.28 -9.34 -2.23
C ARG A 228 21.69 -10.03 -0.91
N LEU A 229 22.88 -9.75 -0.39
CA LEU A 229 23.38 -10.31 0.86
C LEU A 229 22.76 -9.58 2.06
N GLU A 230 22.64 -8.27 1.96
CA GLU A 230 21.94 -7.43 2.95
C GLU A 230 20.45 -7.80 3.04
N GLN A 231 19.79 -8.05 1.91
CA GLN A 231 18.41 -8.57 1.86
C GLN A 231 18.28 -9.87 2.64
N ALA A 232 19.16 -10.84 2.41
CA ALA A 232 19.14 -12.12 3.11
C ALA A 232 19.31 -11.94 4.62
N ARG A 233 20.28 -11.12 5.03
CA ARG A 233 20.52 -10.80 6.46
C ARG A 233 19.34 -10.10 7.10
N ALA A 234 18.73 -9.15 6.40
CA ALA A 234 17.57 -8.42 6.90
C ALA A 234 16.38 -9.37 7.10
N TRP A 235 16.08 -10.23 6.12
CA TRP A 235 15.03 -11.24 6.26
C TRP A 235 15.30 -12.23 7.39
N GLU A 236 16.53 -12.70 7.55
CA GLU A 236 16.91 -13.58 8.67
C GLU A 236 16.74 -12.88 10.02
N PHE A 237 17.09 -11.59 10.09
CA PHE A 237 16.87 -10.78 11.28
C PHE A 237 15.38 -10.61 11.60
N ILE A 238 14.55 -10.31 10.59
CA ILE A 238 13.09 -10.20 10.75
C ILE A 238 12.54 -11.53 11.26
N ALA A 239 12.84 -12.65 10.60
CA ALA A 239 12.38 -13.98 11.00
C ALA A 239 12.85 -14.36 12.40
N CYS A 240 14.06 -13.93 12.79
CA CYS A 240 14.59 -14.16 14.13
C CYS A 240 13.87 -13.37 15.24
N ASN A 241 13.25 -12.24 14.92
CA ASN A 241 12.69 -11.30 15.91
C ASN A 241 11.16 -11.19 15.87
N VAL A 242 10.52 -11.47 14.74
CA VAL A 242 9.05 -11.53 14.61
C VAL A 242 8.58 -12.94 14.97
N LYS A 243 8.57 -13.23 16.27
CA LYS A 243 8.26 -14.56 16.84
C LYS A 243 7.09 -14.57 17.81
N LYS A 244 6.40 -13.44 17.98
CA LYS A 244 5.26 -13.35 18.89
C LYS A 244 4.11 -14.17 18.31
N ARG A 245 3.87 -15.34 18.88
CA ARG A 245 2.82 -16.26 18.42
C ARG A 245 1.46 -15.56 18.28
N GLY A 246 0.82 -15.76 17.14
CA GLY A 246 -0.47 -15.14 16.80
C GLY A 246 -0.39 -13.68 16.36
N SER A 247 0.79 -13.05 16.38
CA SER A 247 0.99 -11.77 15.67
C SER A 247 0.86 -11.96 14.16
N LEU A 248 0.66 -10.86 13.46
CA LEU A 248 0.43 -10.84 12.02
C LEU A 248 1.63 -10.23 11.30
N LEU A 249 1.92 -10.75 10.12
CA LEU A 249 2.91 -10.23 9.20
C LEU A 249 2.23 -10.01 7.85
N VAL A 250 2.26 -8.78 7.37
CA VAL A 250 1.77 -8.40 6.05
C VAL A 250 2.96 -8.18 5.15
N THR A 251 2.98 -8.83 3.99
CA THR A 251 4.04 -8.62 2.99
C THR A 251 3.47 -8.34 1.61
N VAL A 252 4.18 -7.48 0.89
CA VAL A 252 4.02 -7.24 -0.55
C VAL A 252 5.42 -7.21 -1.15
N PRO A 253 5.78 -8.11 -2.06
CA PRO A 253 5.02 -9.29 -2.51
C PRO A 253 4.98 -10.40 -1.43
N SER A 254 4.53 -11.61 -1.81
CA SER A 254 4.54 -12.78 -0.91
C SER A 254 5.91 -13.08 -0.31
N LEU A 255 5.95 -13.72 0.86
CA LEU A 255 7.19 -14.21 1.46
C LEU A 255 7.91 -15.20 0.54
N LYS A 256 7.16 -16.06 -0.15
CA LYS A 256 7.72 -17.04 -1.09
C LYS A 256 8.47 -16.35 -2.21
N GLU A 257 7.88 -15.32 -2.81
CA GLU A 257 8.52 -14.55 -3.86
C GLU A 257 9.74 -13.79 -3.35
N SER A 258 9.56 -13.05 -2.25
CA SER A 258 10.61 -12.24 -1.60
C SER A 258 11.85 -13.06 -1.24
N LEU A 259 11.67 -14.30 -0.78
CA LEU A 259 12.77 -15.17 -0.36
C LEU A 259 13.31 -16.06 -1.49
N SER A 260 12.57 -16.27 -2.58
CA SER A 260 12.94 -17.23 -3.64
C SER A 260 14.30 -16.95 -4.30
N LYS A 261 14.68 -15.66 -4.40
CA LYS A 261 15.93 -15.21 -5.02
C LYS A 261 17.10 -15.11 -4.03
N LEU A 262 16.86 -15.39 -2.75
CA LEU A 262 17.80 -15.19 -1.64
C LEU A 262 18.25 -16.52 -1.07
N GLN A 263 19.52 -16.58 -0.65
CA GLN A 263 20.04 -17.70 0.12
C GLN A 263 19.79 -17.43 1.59
N THR A 264 18.70 -17.98 2.14
CA THR A 264 18.33 -17.84 3.55
C THR A 264 17.99 -19.20 4.14
N ASP A 265 18.24 -19.36 5.44
CA ASP A 265 17.88 -20.58 6.19
C ASP A 265 16.43 -20.56 6.74
N ILE A 266 15.59 -19.63 6.24
CA ILE A 266 14.24 -19.40 6.75
C ILE A 266 13.31 -20.53 6.30
N GLN A 267 12.80 -21.29 7.26
CA GLN A 267 11.79 -22.32 7.01
C GLN A 267 10.38 -21.75 7.24
N LEU A 268 9.72 -21.31 6.16
CA LEU A 268 8.40 -20.67 6.23
C LEU A 268 7.36 -21.50 7.00
N SER A 269 7.32 -22.82 6.77
CA SER A 269 6.37 -23.73 7.45
C SER A 269 6.56 -23.85 8.97
N GLN A 270 7.71 -23.42 9.49
CA GLN A 270 8.00 -23.39 10.93
C GLN A 270 7.83 -21.99 11.53
N TRP A 271 7.74 -20.97 10.69
CA TRP A 271 7.69 -19.58 11.13
C TRP A 271 6.28 -19.00 11.01
N VAL A 272 5.59 -19.25 9.90
CA VAL A 272 4.32 -18.61 9.57
C VAL A 272 3.33 -19.56 8.93
N GLU A 273 2.05 -19.23 9.06
CA GLU A 273 0.97 -19.76 8.24
C GLU A 273 0.29 -18.63 7.46
N GLU A 274 0.07 -18.84 6.17
CA GLU A 274 -0.63 -17.87 5.32
C GLU A 274 -2.13 -17.88 5.61
N VAL A 275 -2.71 -16.69 5.69
CA VAL A 275 -4.13 -16.48 5.94
C VAL A 275 -4.80 -16.12 4.61
N GLN A 276 -5.81 -16.91 4.24
CA GLN A 276 -6.58 -16.65 3.02
C GLN A 276 -7.40 -15.37 3.17
N LEU A 277 -7.18 -14.43 2.26
CA LEU A 277 -7.91 -13.17 2.19
C LEU A 277 -9.12 -13.28 1.26
N ASN A 278 -10.16 -12.53 1.58
CA ASN A 278 -11.33 -12.41 0.73
C ASN A 278 -11.26 -11.08 -0.03
N TYR A 279 -10.85 -11.15 -1.29
CA TYR A 279 -10.74 -9.99 -2.17
C TYR A 279 -12.09 -9.49 -2.72
N ASP A 280 -13.14 -10.31 -2.63
CA ASP A 280 -14.48 -9.95 -3.13
C ASP A 280 -15.26 -9.04 -2.15
N VAL A 281 -14.65 -8.68 -1.01
CA VAL A 281 -15.26 -7.77 -0.01
C VAL A 281 -15.28 -6.33 -0.50
N TYR A 282 -14.35 -5.96 -1.38
CA TYR A 282 -14.23 -4.62 -1.93
C TYR A 282 -14.99 -4.56 -3.26
N VAL A 283 -16.09 -3.78 -3.30
CA VAL A 283 -17.07 -3.76 -4.41
C VAL A 283 -17.07 -2.40 -5.14
N GLU A 284 -16.06 -1.55 -4.89
CA GLU A 284 -15.85 -0.34 -5.70
C GLU A 284 -15.47 -0.78 -7.14
N LYS A 285 -15.90 -0.04 -8.16
CA LYS A 285 -15.48 -0.32 -9.53
C LYS A 285 -14.10 0.29 -9.77
N ASP A 286 -13.31 -0.32 -10.64
CA ASP A 286 -11.90 0.03 -10.93
C ASP A 286 -10.90 -0.37 -9.84
N VAL A 287 -11.29 -1.35 -9.02
CA VAL A 287 -10.36 -2.04 -8.13
C VAL A 287 -9.37 -2.83 -8.96
N ASP A 288 -8.10 -2.42 -8.90
CA ASP A 288 -6.99 -3.26 -9.34
C ASP A 288 -6.88 -4.46 -8.41
N ARG A 289 -7.64 -5.51 -8.77
CA ARG A 289 -7.65 -6.78 -8.06
C ARG A 289 -6.27 -7.43 -8.09
N GLU A 290 -5.50 -7.24 -9.17
CA GLU A 290 -4.16 -7.81 -9.28
C GLU A 290 -3.22 -7.17 -8.24
N ALA A 291 -3.35 -5.85 -8.00
CA ALA A 291 -2.65 -5.16 -6.92
C ALA A 291 -3.07 -5.65 -5.53
N LEU A 292 -4.38 -5.80 -5.27
CA LEU A 292 -4.85 -6.35 -3.98
C LEU A 292 -4.37 -7.78 -3.74
N GLU A 293 -4.29 -8.61 -4.78
CA GLU A 293 -3.80 -9.98 -4.71
C GLU A 293 -2.30 -10.07 -4.42
N GLN A 294 -1.54 -8.97 -4.54
CA GLN A 294 -0.14 -8.90 -4.07
C GLN A 294 -0.03 -8.74 -2.55
N ILE A 295 -1.13 -8.49 -1.83
CA ILE A 295 -1.13 -8.32 -0.38
C ILE A 295 -1.30 -9.67 0.30
N HIS A 296 -0.25 -10.12 0.98
CA HIS A 296 -0.26 -11.39 1.70
C HIS A 296 -0.28 -11.17 3.21
N LEU A 297 -1.18 -11.89 3.89
CA LEU A 297 -1.27 -11.91 5.34
C LEU A 297 -0.78 -13.25 5.88
N TYR A 298 0.10 -13.18 6.86
CA TYR A 298 0.64 -14.34 7.56
C TYR A 298 0.39 -14.21 9.06
N ARG A 299 0.21 -15.35 9.72
CA ARG A 299 0.14 -15.46 11.17
C ARG A 299 1.38 -16.20 11.68
N ILE A 300 2.02 -15.63 12.70
CA ILE A 300 3.22 -16.20 13.31
C ILE A 300 2.85 -17.42 14.17
N LEU A 301 3.56 -18.54 13.98
CA LEU A 301 3.29 -19.85 14.60
C LEU A 301 3.70 -19.98 16.08
#